data_AF-X1HYL8-F1
#
_entry.id   AF-X1HYL8-F1
#
_cell.length_a   1.000
_cell.length_b   1.000
_cell.length_c   1.000
_cell.angle_alpha   90.00
_cell.angle_beta   90.00
_cell.angle_gamma   90.00
#
_symmetry.space_group_name_H-M   'P 1'
#
loop_
_entity.id
_entity.type
_entity.pdbx_description
1 polymer ?
#
loop_
_entity_poly.entity_id
_entity_poly.type
_entity_poly.pdbx_seq_one_letter_code
_entity_poly.pdbx_strand_id
1 'polypeptide(L)'
;AFGKEAYILTGYFNLVKILEVTLHNGNDPLTSKQVGLKAGDPTSFRTFDELLEAYTKQIKHFVDIKIKGNLIIERIWAQNPSPFLSIIIEDCIINGKDYNDGGAKYNTSYIQIVGMGSITDCLTSLKYNVYDNQIYTMEQMLEVLKNNFEGFEEIRQKLIFRTPKYGNDKDYADLITQQIFEIVYNAIDGRPNTRGGVHRINLLPTTVHIYFGMVTGATPDGRKAFTPLSEGISPVQGMDINGPTSVIKSAGKIDHLRTGGSLLN
;
A
#
# COMPACT_ATOMS: atom_id res chain seq x y z
N ALA A 1 -11.27 -21.43 -11.35
CA ALA A 1 -10.15 -20.60 -11.83
C ALA A 1 -9.02 -21.44 -12.41
N PHE A 2 -8.52 -22.47 -11.70
CA PHE A 2 -7.36 -23.25 -12.15
C PHE A 2 -7.53 -23.88 -13.54
N GLY A 3 -6.49 -23.74 -14.36
CA GLY A 3 -6.48 -24.18 -15.76
C GLY A 3 -7.23 -23.25 -16.73
N LYS A 4 -7.78 -22.12 -16.27
CA LYS A 4 -8.61 -21.22 -17.10
C LYS A 4 -8.20 -19.75 -17.05
N GLU A 5 -7.22 -19.38 -16.24
CA GLU A 5 -6.92 -17.97 -15.93
C GLU A 5 -5.44 -17.64 -16.12
N ALA A 6 -5.19 -16.47 -16.70
CA ALA A 6 -3.91 -15.78 -16.65
C ALA A 6 -3.96 -14.68 -15.58
N TYR A 7 -3.49 -14.99 -14.36
CA TYR A 7 -3.50 -14.10 -13.20
C TYR A 7 -2.10 -13.51 -12.93
N ILE A 8 -1.75 -12.45 -13.65
CA ILE A 8 -0.37 -11.94 -13.69
C ILE A 8 -0.12 -10.95 -12.55
N LEU A 9 0.85 -11.26 -11.69
CA LEU A 9 1.35 -10.34 -10.66
C LEU A 9 2.33 -9.34 -11.29
N THR A 10 2.00 -8.05 -11.22
CA THR A 10 2.73 -7.01 -11.96
C THR A 10 3.76 -6.28 -11.10
N GLY A 11 3.79 -6.51 -9.78
CA GLY A 11 4.78 -5.98 -8.86
C GLY A 11 4.17 -5.25 -7.67
N TYR A 12 5.03 -4.96 -6.71
CA TYR A 12 4.64 -4.44 -5.41
C TYR A 12 4.46 -2.92 -5.40
N PHE A 13 3.60 -2.42 -4.50
CA PHE A 13 3.23 -1.03 -4.37
C PHE A 13 3.38 -0.57 -2.91
N ASN A 14 4.28 0.40 -2.68
CA ASN A 14 4.69 0.83 -1.34
C ASN A 14 3.81 1.98 -0.82
N LEU A 15 2.83 1.66 0.03
CA LEU A 15 1.91 2.68 0.57
C LEU A 15 2.60 3.69 1.50
N VAL A 16 3.60 3.23 2.25
CA VAL A 16 4.28 4.04 3.27
C VAL A 16 5.22 5.06 2.63
N LYS A 17 5.94 4.66 1.58
CA LYS A 17 6.77 5.59 0.80
C LYS A 17 5.93 6.70 0.15
N ILE A 18 4.72 6.38 -0.29
CA ILE A 18 3.82 7.38 -0.86
C ILE A 18 3.38 8.39 0.21
N LEU A 19 3.20 7.96 1.46
CA LEU A 19 2.94 8.89 2.57
C LEU A 19 4.16 9.77 2.84
N GLU A 20 5.36 9.20 2.87
CA GLU A 20 6.59 9.99 3.02
C GLU A 20 6.70 11.07 1.93
N VAL A 21 6.44 10.71 0.67
CA VAL A 21 6.40 11.66 -0.45
C VAL A 21 5.29 12.71 -0.28
N THR A 22 4.12 12.32 0.25
CA THR A 22 3.02 13.24 0.56
C THR A 22 3.45 14.27 1.61
N LEU A 23 4.09 13.82 2.69
CA LEU A 23 4.62 14.65 3.77
C LEU A 23 5.82 15.52 3.35
N HIS A 24 6.31 15.36 2.12
CA HIS A 24 7.37 16.19 1.52
C HIS A 24 6.88 16.89 0.24
N ASN A 25 5.56 17.08 0.10
CA ASN A 25 4.92 17.78 -1.02
C ASN A 25 5.36 17.25 -2.40
N GLY A 26 5.48 15.93 -2.51
CA GLY A 26 5.87 15.22 -3.73
C GLY A 26 7.36 14.99 -3.92
N ASN A 27 8.21 15.51 -3.05
CA ASN A 27 9.64 15.21 -3.07
C ASN A 27 9.93 13.91 -2.32
N ASP A 28 10.82 13.09 -2.88
CA ASP A 28 11.41 11.97 -2.17
C ASP A 28 12.62 12.46 -1.37
N PRO A 29 12.59 12.44 -0.02
CA PRO A 29 13.71 12.91 0.79
C PRO A 29 14.99 12.08 0.63
N LEU A 30 14.90 10.82 0.16
CA LEU A 30 16.07 9.97 -0.05
C LEU A 30 16.86 10.37 -1.30
N THR A 31 16.17 10.76 -2.36
CA THR A 31 16.78 11.09 -3.66
C THR A 31 16.82 12.58 -3.95
N SER A 32 16.13 13.40 -3.14
CA SER A 32 15.91 14.84 -3.35
C SER A 32 15.25 15.17 -4.69
N LYS A 33 14.51 14.22 -5.28
CA LYS A 33 13.82 14.39 -6.56
C LYS A 33 12.31 14.57 -6.34
N GLN A 34 11.70 15.42 -7.15
CA GLN A 34 10.25 15.50 -7.26
C GLN A 34 9.74 14.27 -8.00
N VAL A 35 9.24 13.28 -7.25
CA VAL A 35 8.73 12.02 -7.80
C VAL A 35 7.21 11.94 -7.81
N GLY A 36 6.55 12.69 -6.92
CA GLY A 36 5.10 12.78 -6.80
C GLY A 36 4.56 14.16 -7.14
N LEU A 37 3.25 14.34 -6.97
CA LEU A 37 2.56 15.60 -7.19
C LEU A 37 2.93 16.63 -6.12
N LYS A 38 2.90 17.92 -6.47
CA LYS A 38 2.86 19.00 -5.47
C LYS A 38 1.45 19.10 -4.88
N ALA A 39 1.12 18.17 -3.97
CA ALA A 39 -0.22 17.98 -3.42
C ALA A 39 -0.59 18.97 -2.30
N GLY A 40 0.32 19.87 -1.94
CA GLY A 40 0.15 20.85 -0.86
C GLY A 40 1.25 20.70 0.20
N ASP A 41 1.55 21.80 0.90
CA ASP A 41 2.44 21.76 2.06
C ASP A 41 1.70 21.10 3.23
N PRO A 42 2.22 20.01 3.83
CA PRO A 42 1.57 19.34 4.94
C PRO A 42 1.28 20.23 6.14
N THR A 43 2.11 21.25 6.37
CA THR A 43 1.94 22.23 7.46
C THR A 43 0.73 23.14 7.26
N SER A 44 0.25 23.24 6.02
CA SER A 44 -0.92 24.04 5.66
C SER A 44 -2.25 23.30 5.84
N PHE A 45 -2.22 21.97 5.96
CA PHE A 45 -3.44 21.17 6.14
C PHE A 45 -4.03 21.39 7.54
N ARG A 46 -5.30 21.80 7.58
CA ARG A 46 -6.02 22.11 8.83
C ARG A 46 -6.78 20.91 9.38
N THR A 47 -7.08 19.94 8.53
CA THR A 47 -7.84 18.75 8.89
C THR A 47 -7.12 17.48 8.44
N PHE A 48 -7.41 16.37 9.11
CA PHE A 48 -6.91 15.05 8.69
C PHE A 48 -7.42 14.69 7.28
N ASP A 49 -8.65 15.10 6.93
CA ASP A 49 -9.24 14.83 5.62
C ASP A 49 -8.48 15.53 4.49
N GLU A 50 -7.98 16.76 4.70
CA GLU A 50 -7.12 17.44 3.72
C GLU A 50 -5.81 16.69 3.47
N LEU A 51 -5.18 16.17 4.53
CA LEU A 51 -4.01 15.31 4.41
C LEU A 51 -4.35 14.00 3.67
N LEU A 52 -5.48 13.38 4.01
CA LEU A 52 -5.91 12.13 3.39
C LEU A 52 -6.26 12.35 1.90
N GLU A 53 -6.81 13.50 1.53
CA GLU A 53 -7.06 13.90 0.15
C GLU A 53 -5.74 14.06 -0.62
N ALA A 54 -4.74 14.73 -0.02
CA ALA A 54 -3.41 14.86 -0.61
C ALA A 54 -2.75 13.48 -0.81
N TYR A 55 -2.85 12.59 0.17
CA TYR A 55 -2.36 11.21 0.08
C TYR A 55 -3.09 10.42 -1.02
N THR A 56 -4.41 10.55 -1.11
CA THR A 56 -5.24 9.92 -2.14
C THR A 56 -4.84 10.37 -3.55
N LYS A 57 -4.56 11.66 -3.75
CA LYS A 57 -4.05 12.20 -5.02
C LYS A 57 -2.69 11.58 -5.38
N GLN A 58 -1.80 11.41 -4.41
CA GLN A 58 -0.50 10.75 -4.62
C GLN A 58 -0.66 9.27 -4.98
N ILE A 59 -1.53 8.54 -4.28
CA ILE A 59 -1.84 7.13 -4.61
C ILE A 59 -2.30 7.01 -6.05
N LYS A 60 -3.28 7.82 -6.46
CA LYS A 60 -3.79 7.81 -7.84
C LYS A 60 -2.68 8.09 -8.86
N HIS A 61 -1.85 9.09 -8.60
CA HIS A 61 -0.72 9.45 -9.47
C HIS A 61 0.26 8.28 -9.67
N PHE A 62 0.69 7.62 -8.59
CA PHE A 62 1.62 6.50 -8.68
C PHE A 62 0.98 5.24 -9.30
N VAL A 63 -0.32 5.02 -9.07
CA VAL A 63 -1.07 3.95 -9.74
C VAL A 63 -1.14 4.21 -11.26
N ASP A 64 -1.39 5.44 -11.69
CA ASP A 64 -1.42 5.80 -13.12
C ASP A 64 -0.08 5.50 -13.80
N ILE A 65 1.03 5.86 -13.15
CA ILE A 65 2.39 5.54 -13.63
C ILE A 65 2.60 4.03 -13.69
N LYS A 66 2.25 3.31 -12.61
CA LYS A 66 2.43 1.86 -12.49
C LYS A 66 1.66 1.13 -13.58
N ILE A 67 0.39 1.47 -13.79
CA ILE A 67 -0.46 0.85 -14.81
C ILE A 67 0.09 1.15 -16.21
N LYS A 68 0.48 2.39 -16.51
CA LYS A 68 1.11 2.72 -17.80
C LYS A 68 2.33 1.84 -18.07
N GLY A 69 3.21 1.67 -17.09
CA GLY A 69 4.37 0.78 -17.19
C GLY A 69 3.97 -0.69 -17.38
N ASN A 70 2.99 -1.17 -16.61
CA ASN A 70 2.49 -2.53 -16.73
C ASN A 70 1.95 -2.82 -18.12
N LEU A 71 1.14 -1.94 -18.71
CA LEU A 71 0.58 -2.14 -20.06
C LEU A 71 1.68 -2.28 -21.12
N ILE A 72 2.76 -1.51 -21.01
CA ILE A 72 3.93 -1.64 -21.90
C ILE A 72 4.60 -3.00 -21.71
N ILE A 73 4.86 -3.39 -20.46
CA ILE A 73 5.50 -4.67 -20.13
C ILE A 73 4.65 -5.85 -20.63
N GLU A 74 3.33 -5.79 -20.47
CA GLU A 74 2.43 -6.83 -20.97
C GLU A 74 2.50 -7.00 -22.48
N ARG A 75 2.63 -5.90 -23.25
CA ARG A 75 2.79 -5.97 -24.72
C ARG A 75 4.16 -6.52 -25.14
N ILE A 76 5.20 -6.26 -24.36
CA ILE A 76 6.51 -6.90 -24.56
C ILE A 76 6.40 -8.41 -24.30
N TRP A 77 5.70 -8.82 -23.24
CA TRP A 77 5.49 -10.24 -22.93
C TRP A 77 4.60 -10.97 -23.94
N ALA A 78 3.63 -10.31 -24.55
CA ALA A 78 2.84 -10.87 -25.65
C ALA A 78 3.70 -11.31 -26.85
N GLN A 79 4.88 -10.71 -27.04
CA GLN A 79 5.86 -11.11 -28.07
C GLN A 79 6.75 -12.29 -27.64
N ASN A 80 6.62 -12.77 -26.41
CA ASN A 80 7.33 -13.91 -25.85
C ASN A 80 6.33 -15.03 -25.55
N PRO A 81 5.75 -15.69 -26.57
CA PRO A 81 4.68 -16.65 -26.37
C PRO A 81 5.15 -17.88 -25.58
N SER A 82 4.22 -18.53 -24.89
CA SER A 82 4.45 -19.79 -24.18
C SER A 82 3.53 -20.90 -24.72
N PRO A 83 3.82 -21.47 -25.91
CA PRO A 83 2.91 -22.41 -26.59
C PRO A 83 2.58 -23.64 -25.75
N PHE A 84 3.55 -24.16 -25.00
CA PHE A 84 3.33 -25.33 -24.14
C PHE A 84 2.38 -25.04 -22.97
N LEU A 85 2.41 -23.83 -22.41
CA LEU A 85 1.42 -23.41 -21.42
C LEU A 85 0.05 -23.22 -22.07
N SER A 86 0.02 -22.62 -23.26
CA SER A 86 -1.22 -22.35 -24.01
C SER A 86 -2.02 -23.61 -24.34
N ILE A 87 -1.38 -24.76 -24.58
CA ILE A 87 -2.11 -26.02 -24.88
C ILE A 87 -2.86 -26.61 -23.68
N ILE A 88 -2.46 -26.27 -22.45
CA ILE A 88 -3.05 -26.79 -21.21
C ILE A 88 -3.96 -25.78 -20.49
N ILE A 89 -4.14 -24.59 -21.06
CA ILE A 89 -5.02 -23.55 -20.52
C ILE A 89 -6.28 -23.43 -21.38
N GLU A 90 -7.44 -23.47 -20.73
CA GLU A 90 -8.75 -23.38 -21.37
C GLU A 90 -8.89 -22.10 -22.20
N ASP A 91 -9.56 -22.27 -23.34
CA ASP A 91 -9.87 -21.25 -24.35
C ASP A 91 -8.67 -20.70 -25.15
N CYS A 92 -7.40 -20.98 -24.79
CA CYS A 92 -6.24 -20.55 -25.60
C CYS A 92 -6.28 -21.12 -27.04
N ILE A 93 -6.53 -22.42 -27.19
CA ILE A 93 -6.62 -23.08 -28.50
C ILE A 93 -7.83 -22.57 -29.29
N ILE A 94 -9.00 -22.46 -28.65
CA ILE A 94 -10.25 -22.00 -29.27
C ILE A 94 -10.11 -20.55 -29.74
N ASN A 95 -9.44 -19.71 -28.95
CA ASN A 95 -9.21 -18.31 -29.27
C ASN A 95 -8.08 -18.11 -30.29
N GLY A 96 -7.28 -19.15 -30.58
CA GLY A 96 -6.10 -19.03 -31.43
C GLY A 96 -5.08 -18.02 -30.92
N LYS A 97 -4.98 -17.86 -29.59
CA LYS A 97 -4.14 -16.86 -28.92
C LYS A 97 -3.28 -17.51 -27.84
N ASP A 98 -2.06 -17.01 -27.69
CA ASP A 98 -1.16 -17.45 -26.64
C ASP A 98 -1.64 -16.98 -25.26
N TYR A 99 -1.30 -17.74 -24.21
CA TYR A 99 -1.54 -17.40 -22.80
C TYR A 99 -1.06 -15.98 -22.46
N ASN A 100 0.14 -15.58 -22.91
CA ASN A 100 0.69 -14.26 -22.64
C ASN A 100 -0.04 -13.12 -23.38
N ASP A 101 -0.78 -13.44 -24.44
CA ASP A 101 -1.55 -12.48 -25.25
C ASP A 101 -3.07 -12.62 -25.10
N GLY A 102 -3.51 -13.15 -23.96
CA GLY A 102 -4.93 -13.19 -23.58
C GLY A 102 -5.71 -14.36 -24.18
N GLY A 103 -5.05 -15.49 -24.45
CA GLY A 103 -5.71 -16.72 -24.87
C GLY A 103 -6.62 -17.34 -23.80
N ALA A 104 -6.30 -17.14 -22.52
CA ALA A 104 -7.03 -17.75 -21.40
C ALA A 104 -8.48 -17.21 -21.29
N LYS A 105 -9.38 -18.04 -20.74
CA LYS A 105 -10.78 -17.65 -20.46
C LYS A 105 -10.90 -16.40 -19.58
N TYR A 106 -10.07 -16.33 -18.53
CA TYR A 106 -10.01 -15.19 -17.61
C TYR A 106 -8.63 -14.55 -17.66
N ASN A 107 -8.57 -13.22 -17.71
CA ASN A 107 -7.31 -12.47 -17.79
C ASN A 107 -7.28 -11.37 -16.73
N THR A 108 -6.61 -11.61 -15.62
CA THR A 108 -6.49 -10.65 -14.52
C THR A 108 -5.03 -10.21 -14.35
N SER A 109 -4.84 -8.95 -13.94
CA SER A 109 -3.54 -8.42 -13.56
C SER A 109 -3.62 -7.94 -12.13
N TYR A 110 -2.60 -8.20 -11.30
CA TYR A 110 -2.62 -7.83 -9.89
C TYR A 110 -1.49 -6.85 -9.58
N ILE A 111 -1.82 -5.83 -8.79
CA ILE A 111 -0.83 -5.01 -8.09
C ILE A 111 -0.82 -5.44 -6.64
N GLN A 112 0.35 -5.77 -6.10
CA GLN A 112 0.50 -6.23 -4.72
C GLN A 112 0.77 -5.07 -3.78
N ILE A 113 -0.16 -4.80 -2.88
CA ILE A 113 -0.09 -3.69 -1.94
C ILE A 113 0.71 -4.12 -0.72
N VAL A 114 1.61 -3.24 -0.26
CA VAL A 114 2.56 -3.53 0.83
C VAL A 114 2.53 -2.44 1.89
N GLY A 115 2.59 -2.88 3.15
CA GLY A 115 2.69 -2.02 4.32
C GLY A 115 1.36 -1.63 4.93
N MET A 116 0.28 -2.43 4.78
CA MET A 116 -1.07 -2.11 5.28
C MET A 116 -1.10 -1.75 6.78
N GLY A 117 -0.45 -2.56 7.63
CA GLY A 117 -0.34 -2.26 9.06
C GLY A 117 0.44 -0.97 9.31
N SER A 118 1.63 -0.83 8.71
CA SER A 118 2.46 0.37 8.84
C SER A 118 1.75 1.64 8.41
N ILE A 119 1.10 1.66 7.23
CA ILE A 119 0.40 2.86 6.76
C ILE A 119 -0.80 3.19 7.65
N THR A 120 -1.51 2.18 8.15
CA THR A 120 -2.62 2.38 9.08
C THR A 120 -2.12 3.08 10.34
N ASP A 121 -1.07 2.57 10.97
CA ASP A 121 -0.55 3.15 12.21
C ASP A 121 0.06 4.55 11.98
N CYS A 122 0.64 4.80 10.80
CA CYS A 122 1.14 6.13 10.43
C CYS A 122 0.01 7.15 10.34
N LEU A 123 -1.04 6.85 9.58
CA LEU A 123 -2.20 7.75 9.42
C LEU A 123 -2.99 7.88 10.72
N THR A 124 -3.12 6.80 11.48
CA THR A 124 -3.72 6.80 12.83
C THR A 124 -2.96 7.73 13.76
N SER A 125 -1.63 7.69 13.73
CA SER A 125 -0.78 8.57 14.53
C SER A 125 -0.91 10.03 14.14
N LEU A 126 -0.91 10.35 12.84
CA LEU A 126 -1.12 11.72 12.38
C LEU A 126 -2.50 12.23 12.78
N LYS A 127 -3.56 11.45 12.54
CA LYS A 127 -4.92 11.80 12.94
C LYS A 127 -5.01 12.06 14.45
N TYR A 128 -4.52 11.12 15.26
CA TYR A 128 -4.64 11.18 16.71
C TYR A 128 -3.80 12.30 17.33
N ASN A 129 -2.52 12.37 16.98
CA ASN A 129 -1.57 13.24 17.66
C ASN A 129 -1.53 14.67 17.08
N VAL A 130 -1.78 14.84 15.79
CA VAL A 130 -1.71 16.17 15.15
C VAL A 130 -3.07 16.84 15.06
N TYR A 131 -4.10 16.10 14.65
CA TYR A 131 -5.40 16.71 14.33
C TYR A 131 -6.42 16.61 15.47
N ASP A 132 -6.69 15.41 15.98
CA ASP A 132 -7.77 15.19 16.96
C ASP A 132 -7.40 15.73 18.35
N ASN A 133 -6.19 15.41 18.85
CA ASN A 133 -5.75 15.78 20.20
C ASN A 133 -4.73 16.93 20.22
N GLN A 134 -4.23 17.34 19.06
CA GLN A 134 -3.27 18.46 18.91
C GLN A 134 -2.08 18.39 19.89
N ILE A 135 -1.58 17.18 20.14
CA ILE A 135 -0.44 16.91 21.04
C ILE A 135 0.85 17.47 20.42
N TYR A 136 0.98 17.38 19.09
CA TYR A 136 2.10 17.91 18.31
C TYR A 136 1.60 18.69 17.10
N THR A 137 2.34 19.72 16.71
CA THR A 137 2.13 20.38 15.40
C THR A 137 2.66 19.51 14.25
N MET A 138 2.20 19.77 13.02
CA MET A 138 2.73 19.07 11.85
C MET A 138 4.22 19.38 11.66
N GLU A 139 4.65 20.61 11.89
CA GLU A 139 6.05 21.04 11.84
C GLU A 139 6.93 20.22 12.78
N GLN A 140 6.52 20.09 14.04
CA GLN A 140 7.22 19.25 15.02
C GLN A 140 7.27 17.79 14.58
N MET A 141 6.16 17.26 14.05
CA MET A 141 6.15 15.89 13.55
C MET A 141 7.18 15.72 12.42
N LEU A 142 7.19 16.60 11.42
CA LEU A 142 8.14 16.55 10.30
C LEU A 142 9.60 16.67 10.78
N GLU A 143 9.87 17.54 11.76
CA GLU A 143 11.20 17.70 12.36
C GLU A 143 11.67 16.40 13.04
N VAL A 144 10.80 15.78 13.83
CA VAL A 144 11.08 14.51 14.54
C VAL A 144 11.40 13.39 13.54
N LEU A 145 10.62 13.30 12.45
CA LEU A 145 10.82 12.30 11.41
C LEU A 145 12.11 12.54 10.62
N LYS A 146 12.40 13.79 10.27
CA LYS A 146 13.64 14.19 9.57
C LYS A 146 14.88 13.80 10.36
N ASN A 147 14.85 13.94 11.68
CA ASN A 147 15.95 13.56 12.57
C ASN A 147 15.95 12.08 12.96
N ASN A 148 15.10 11.24 12.37
CA ASN A 148 14.98 9.82 12.71
C ASN A 148 14.81 9.57 14.22
N PHE A 149 14.07 10.46 14.89
CA PHE A 149 13.88 10.50 16.35
C PHE A 149 15.13 10.74 17.21
N GLU A 150 16.27 11.10 16.62
CA GLU A 150 17.46 11.50 17.39
C GLU A 150 17.16 12.79 18.18
N GLY A 151 17.38 12.75 19.51
CA GLY A 151 16.97 13.83 20.41
C GLY A 151 15.48 13.87 20.76
N PHE A 152 14.66 13.00 20.16
CA PHE A 152 13.20 12.98 20.31
C PHE A 152 12.65 11.59 20.73
N GLU A 153 13.45 10.77 21.42
CA GLU A 153 13.04 9.42 21.80
C GLU A 153 11.79 9.40 22.69
N GLU A 154 11.60 10.40 23.57
CA GLU A 154 10.36 10.51 24.37
C GLU A 154 9.11 10.64 23.47
N ILE A 155 9.19 11.45 22.41
CA ILE A 155 8.12 11.58 21.43
C ILE A 155 7.90 10.24 20.74
N ARG A 156 8.97 9.58 20.27
CA ARG A 156 8.88 8.26 19.63
C ARG A 156 8.17 7.24 20.51
N GLN A 157 8.50 7.17 21.79
CA GLN A 157 7.87 6.26 22.75
C GLN A 157 6.38 6.56 22.92
N LYS A 158 5.99 7.85 22.93
CA LYS A 158 4.56 8.24 22.96
C LYS A 158 3.83 7.85 21.66
N LEU A 159 4.44 8.01 20.48
CA LEU A 159 3.86 7.57 19.20
C LEU A 159 3.65 6.05 19.16
N ILE A 160 4.54 5.28 19.79
CA ILE A 160 4.44 3.82 19.85
C ILE A 160 3.38 3.37 20.86
N PHE A 161 3.46 3.86 22.10
CA PHE A 161 2.70 3.28 23.22
C PHE A 161 1.47 4.10 23.66
N ARG A 162 1.33 5.33 23.19
CA ARG A 162 0.22 6.25 23.57
C ARG A 162 -0.66 6.65 22.38
N THR A 163 -0.58 5.90 21.29
CA THR A 163 -1.42 6.06 20.09
C THR A 163 -2.15 4.75 19.82
N PRO A 164 -3.43 4.76 19.39
CA PRO A 164 -4.12 3.56 18.92
C PRO A 164 -3.34 2.85 17.79
N LYS A 165 -3.37 1.51 17.78
CA LYS A 165 -2.66 0.67 16.80
C LYS A 165 -3.62 -0.34 16.18
N TYR A 166 -3.45 -0.60 14.89
CA TYR A 166 -4.15 -1.65 14.15
C TYR A 166 -3.89 -3.04 14.75
N GLY A 167 -4.84 -3.96 14.62
CA GLY A 167 -4.72 -5.33 15.13
C GLY A 167 -5.22 -5.56 16.55
N ASN A 168 -5.88 -4.58 17.14
CA ASN A 168 -6.29 -4.60 18.55
C ASN A 168 -7.81 -4.59 18.77
N ASP A 169 -8.60 -4.81 17.71
CA ASP A 169 -10.08 -4.68 17.68
C ASP A 169 -10.54 -3.32 18.21
N LYS A 170 -9.91 -2.25 17.72
CA LYS A 170 -10.21 -0.87 18.09
C LYS A 170 -10.54 -0.08 16.84
N ASP A 171 -11.80 0.35 16.76
CA ASP A 171 -12.34 1.00 15.55
C ASP A 171 -11.56 2.25 15.12
N TYR A 172 -10.94 2.98 16.05
CA TYR A 172 -10.18 4.17 15.70
C TYR A 172 -9.08 3.90 14.65
N ALA A 173 -8.30 2.82 14.82
CA ALA A 173 -7.27 2.45 13.85
C ALA A 173 -7.85 1.60 12.71
N ASP A 174 -8.79 0.71 13.01
CA ASP A 174 -9.32 -0.21 12.00
C ASP A 174 -10.17 0.50 10.92
N LEU A 175 -10.88 1.59 11.27
CA LEU A 175 -11.59 2.43 10.30
C LEU A 175 -10.61 3.11 9.34
N ILE A 176 -9.41 3.48 9.80
CA ILE A 176 -8.35 4.01 8.94
C ILE A 176 -7.86 2.93 7.97
N THR A 177 -7.73 1.67 8.41
CA THR A 177 -7.42 0.54 7.51
C THR A 177 -8.46 0.42 6.39
N GLN A 178 -9.75 0.53 6.72
CA GLN A 178 -10.83 0.48 5.72
C GLN A 178 -10.76 1.65 4.74
N GLN A 179 -10.49 2.87 5.22
CA GLN A 179 -10.31 4.03 4.34
C GLN A 179 -9.13 3.86 3.37
N ILE A 180 -7.99 3.37 3.87
CA ILE A 180 -6.81 3.08 3.04
C ILE A 180 -7.14 2.01 1.99
N PHE A 181 -7.83 0.94 2.40
CA PHE A 181 -8.26 -0.11 1.49
C PHE A 181 -9.13 0.45 0.37
N GLU A 182 -10.14 1.26 0.68
CA GLU A 182 -11.01 1.87 -0.33
C GLU A 182 -10.25 2.82 -1.27
N ILE A 183 -9.32 3.63 -0.75
CA ILE A 183 -8.50 4.52 -1.57
C ILE A 183 -7.70 3.72 -2.61
N VAL A 184 -7.05 2.64 -2.17
CA VAL A 184 -6.20 1.82 -3.03
C VAL A 184 -7.03 0.96 -4.00
N TYR A 185 -8.10 0.35 -3.51
CA TYR A 185 -9.03 -0.43 -4.34
C TYR A 185 -9.60 0.43 -5.46
N ASN A 186 -10.18 1.59 -5.13
CA ASN A 186 -10.83 2.47 -6.12
C ASN A 186 -9.82 3.05 -7.12
N ALA A 187 -8.54 3.14 -6.77
CA ALA A 187 -7.50 3.57 -7.70
C ALA A 187 -7.12 2.50 -8.74
N ILE A 188 -7.27 1.20 -8.44
CA ILE A 188 -6.69 0.09 -9.21
C ILE A 188 -7.76 -0.82 -9.84
N ASP A 189 -8.80 -1.19 -9.09
CA ASP A 189 -9.75 -2.21 -9.51
C ASP A 189 -10.50 -1.80 -10.78
N GLY A 190 -10.69 -2.75 -11.70
CA GLY A 190 -11.44 -2.53 -12.94
C GLY A 190 -10.66 -1.83 -14.05
N ARG A 191 -9.42 -1.36 -13.82
CA ARG A 191 -8.61 -0.75 -14.89
C ARG A 191 -8.26 -1.79 -15.96
N PRO A 192 -8.46 -1.54 -17.25
CA PRO A 192 -8.23 -2.54 -18.28
C PRO A 192 -6.75 -2.97 -18.32
N ASN A 193 -6.52 -4.27 -18.57
CA ASN A 193 -5.23 -4.79 -18.99
C ASN A 193 -5.21 -4.99 -20.52
N THR A 194 -4.07 -5.37 -21.06
CA THR A 194 -3.92 -5.54 -22.51
C THR A 194 -4.39 -6.90 -23.05
N ARG A 195 -4.83 -7.80 -22.17
CA ARG A 195 -5.27 -9.18 -22.47
C ARG A 195 -6.80 -9.33 -22.45
N GLY A 196 -7.53 -8.21 -22.49
CA GLY A 196 -9.00 -8.22 -22.52
C GLY A 196 -9.68 -8.40 -21.16
N GLY A 197 -8.95 -8.25 -20.06
CA GLY A 197 -9.54 -8.21 -18.72
C GLY A 197 -9.08 -6.99 -17.93
N VAL A 198 -8.97 -7.12 -16.60
CA VAL A 198 -8.81 -5.96 -15.70
C VAL A 198 -7.72 -6.16 -14.65
N HIS A 199 -7.27 -5.05 -14.09
CA HIS A 199 -6.45 -5.00 -12.89
C HIS A 199 -7.30 -5.19 -11.65
N ARG A 200 -6.74 -5.90 -10.68
CA ARG A 200 -7.28 -6.14 -9.32
C ARG A 200 -6.15 -5.96 -8.30
N ILE A 201 -6.48 -6.07 -7.02
CA ILE A 201 -5.52 -5.89 -5.92
C ILE A 201 -5.26 -7.18 -5.14
N ASN A 202 -4.03 -7.33 -4.66
CA ASN A 202 -3.62 -8.33 -3.68
C ASN A 202 -2.92 -7.64 -2.50
N LEU A 203 -3.02 -8.20 -1.30
CA LEU A 203 -2.41 -7.66 -0.08
C LEU A 203 -1.34 -8.62 0.44
N LEU A 204 -0.15 -8.61 -0.18
CA LEU A 204 0.95 -9.51 0.19
C LEU A 204 2.33 -8.94 -0.18
N PRO A 205 3.40 -9.19 0.60
CA PRO A 205 4.70 -8.57 0.37
C PRO A 205 5.80 -9.52 -0.12
N THR A 206 5.66 -10.85 0.05
CA THR A 206 6.79 -11.79 0.04
C THR A 206 7.90 -11.24 0.97
N THR A 207 9.08 -10.89 0.46
CA THR A 207 10.18 -10.26 1.24
C THR A 207 10.31 -8.76 0.99
N VAL A 208 9.48 -8.17 0.12
CA VAL A 208 9.67 -6.79 -0.35
C VAL A 208 9.41 -5.76 0.75
N HIS A 209 8.68 -6.10 1.81
CA HIS A 209 8.45 -5.24 2.97
C HIS A 209 9.76 -4.84 3.66
N ILE A 210 10.81 -5.66 3.53
CA ILE A 210 12.18 -5.34 3.95
C ILE A 210 12.78 -4.27 3.01
N TYR A 211 12.80 -4.52 1.70
CA TYR A 211 13.35 -3.58 0.71
C TYR A 211 12.63 -2.21 0.76
N PHE A 212 11.29 -2.23 0.80
CA PHE A 212 10.48 -1.03 0.92
C PHE A 212 10.76 -0.29 2.23
N GLY A 213 11.01 -1.01 3.32
CA GLY A 213 11.53 -0.45 4.56
C GLY A 213 12.87 0.26 4.38
N MET A 214 13.84 -0.39 3.73
CA MET A 214 15.20 0.12 3.48
C MET A 214 15.26 1.40 2.63
N VAL A 215 14.21 1.71 1.88
CA VAL A 215 14.13 2.94 1.06
C VAL A 215 13.14 3.97 1.60
N THR A 216 12.65 3.78 2.83
CA THR A 216 11.69 4.68 3.49
C THR A 216 12.30 5.21 4.79
N GLY A 217 12.26 6.52 4.98
CA GLY A 217 12.70 7.21 6.19
C GLY A 217 11.81 6.91 7.41
N ALA A 218 12.05 7.61 8.52
CA ALA A 218 11.29 7.43 9.74
C ALA A 218 9.81 7.77 9.52
N THR A 219 8.90 7.06 10.20
CA THR A 219 7.46 7.21 9.98
C THR A 219 6.66 7.57 11.24
N PRO A 220 5.50 8.25 11.11
CA PRO A 220 4.73 8.77 12.25
C PRO A 220 4.24 7.71 13.25
N ASP A 221 4.27 6.42 12.89
CA ASP A 221 3.96 5.31 13.80
C ASP A 221 5.06 5.03 14.84
N GLY A 222 6.21 5.71 14.73
CA GLY A 222 7.39 5.55 15.61
C GLY A 222 8.46 4.61 15.06
N ARG A 223 8.26 4.07 13.85
CA ARG A 223 9.24 3.22 13.17
C ARG A 223 10.41 4.06 12.68
N LYS A 224 11.64 3.62 13.03
CA LYS A 224 12.88 4.28 12.60
C LYS A 224 13.11 4.08 11.10
N ALA A 225 13.86 5.00 10.49
CA ALA A 225 14.25 4.92 9.09
C ALA A 225 14.91 3.58 8.74
N PHE A 226 14.67 3.10 7.52
CA PHE A 226 15.35 1.94 6.93
C PHE A 226 15.07 0.57 7.57
N THR A 227 14.20 0.50 8.58
CA THR A 227 13.72 -0.79 9.12
C THR A 227 12.62 -1.39 8.24
N PRO A 228 12.30 -2.69 8.34
CA PRO A 228 11.19 -3.29 7.61
C PRO A 228 9.82 -2.64 7.91
N LEU A 229 8.91 -2.73 6.95
CA LEU A 229 7.49 -2.41 7.11
C LEU A 229 6.71 -3.65 7.61
N SER A 230 5.43 -3.47 7.95
CA SER A 230 4.51 -4.59 8.21
C SER A 230 4.36 -5.50 7.00
N GLU A 231 4.32 -6.80 7.22
CA GLU A 231 4.06 -7.82 6.22
C GLU A 231 2.56 -8.06 6.00
N GLY A 232 2.15 -8.15 4.72
CA GLY A 232 0.78 -8.49 4.35
C GLY A 232 -0.24 -7.52 4.92
N ILE A 233 -1.25 -8.09 5.57
CA ILE A 233 -2.25 -7.38 6.38
C ILE A 233 -2.03 -7.59 7.89
N SER A 234 -0.87 -8.12 8.29
CA SER A 234 -0.54 -8.28 9.70
C SER A 234 -0.35 -6.92 10.38
N PRO A 235 -0.64 -6.82 11.69
CA PRO A 235 -0.24 -5.67 12.50
C PRO A 235 1.27 -5.45 12.45
N VAL A 236 1.71 -4.22 12.75
CA VAL A 236 3.15 -3.94 12.90
C VAL A 236 3.69 -4.75 14.08
N GLN A 237 4.93 -5.26 13.95
CA GLN A 237 5.49 -6.20 14.91
C GLN A 237 5.48 -5.65 16.35
N GLY A 238 4.80 -6.36 17.25
CA GLY A 238 4.68 -6.01 18.66
C GLY A 238 3.63 -4.94 18.98
N MET A 239 2.83 -4.49 18.01
CA MET A 239 1.77 -3.50 18.21
C MET A 239 0.41 -4.13 18.52
N ASP A 240 0.23 -5.40 18.19
CA ASP A 240 -0.92 -6.24 18.53
C ASP A 240 -0.79 -6.83 19.93
N ILE A 241 -1.34 -6.14 20.93
CA ILE A 241 -1.17 -6.48 22.35
C ILE A 241 -2.43 -7.10 22.98
N ASN A 242 -3.52 -7.22 22.21
CA ASN A 242 -4.82 -7.74 22.66
C ASN A 242 -5.09 -9.18 22.20
N GLY A 243 -4.05 -9.92 21.81
CA GLY A 243 -4.11 -11.32 21.42
C GLY A 243 -4.71 -11.59 20.03
N PRO A 244 -4.59 -12.83 19.54
CA PRO A 244 -4.86 -13.19 18.14
C PRO A 244 -6.32 -13.02 17.72
N THR A 245 -7.28 -13.16 18.64
CA THR A 245 -8.70 -12.88 18.33
C THR A 245 -8.91 -11.44 17.90
N SER A 246 -8.23 -10.50 18.56
CA SER A 246 -8.33 -9.07 18.23
C SER A 246 -7.71 -8.78 16.87
N VAL A 247 -6.59 -9.43 16.55
CA VAL A 247 -5.93 -9.35 15.24
C VAL A 247 -6.87 -9.83 14.13
N ILE A 248 -7.46 -11.01 14.28
CA ILE A 248 -8.38 -11.58 13.29
C ILE A 248 -9.60 -10.69 13.09
N LYS A 249 -10.14 -10.10 14.17
CA LYS A 249 -11.27 -9.16 14.08
C LYS A 249 -10.90 -7.87 13.34
N SER A 250 -9.76 -7.25 13.65
CA SER A 250 -9.26 -6.08 12.93
C SER A 250 -9.00 -6.39 11.45
N ALA A 251 -8.30 -7.48 11.16
CA ALA A 251 -8.05 -7.94 9.80
C ALA A 251 -9.36 -8.26 9.05
N GLY A 252 -10.36 -8.81 9.74
CA GLY A 252 -11.68 -9.13 9.21
C GLY A 252 -12.52 -7.91 8.82
N LYS A 253 -12.13 -6.69 9.21
CA LYS A 253 -12.76 -5.44 8.77
C LYS A 253 -12.35 -5.04 7.35
N ILE A 254 -11.31 -5.66 6.78
CA ILE A 254 -10.96 -5.51 5.36
C ILE A 254 -11.90 -6.37 4.52
N ASP A 255 -12.42 -5.84 3.41
CA ASP A 255 -13.28 -6.60 2.50
C ASP A 255 -12.45 -7.53 1.59
N HIS A 256 -12.12 -8.70 2.13
CA HIS A 256 -11.28 -9.69 1.46
C HIS A 256 -11.88 -10.23 0.15
N LEU A 257 -13.21 -10.24 0.02
CA LEU A 257 -13.91 -10.75 -1.18
C LEU A 257 -13.62 -9.90 -2.43
N ARG A 258 -13.20 -8.64 -2.23
CA ARG A 258 -12.81 -7.70 -3.29
C ARG A 258 -11.33 -7.81 -3.68
N THR A 259 -10.58 -8.74 -3.10
CA THR A 259 -9.16 -8.95 -3.39
C THR A 259 -8.93 -10.28 -4.12
N GLY A 260 -7.78 -10.43 -4.79
CA GLY A 260 -7.31 -11.74 -5.27
C GLY A 260 -6.53 -12.54 -4.22
N GLY A 261 -6.45 -12.04 -2.99
CA GLY A 261 -5.74 -12.67 -1.88
C GLY A 261 -5.10 -11.68 -0.92
N SER A 262 -5.16 -12.02 0.36
CA SER A 262 -4.53 -11.30 1.47
C SER A 262 -3.67 -12.26 2.29
N LEU A 263 -2.56 -11.77 2.83
CA LEU A 263 -1.64 -12.55 3.67
C LEU A 263 -1.66 -12.05 5.11
N LEU A 264 -2.04 -12.90 6.05
CA LEU A 264 -1.93 -12.68 7.50
C LEU A 264 -1.00 -13.76 8.07
N ASN A 265 0.10 -13.32 8.67
CA ASN A 265 1.01 -14.16 9.47
C ASN A 265 0.63 -14.09 10.95
#